data_AF-A0A1Q4VJ21-F1
#
_entry.id   AF-A0A1Q4VJ21-F1
#
_cell.length_a   1.000
_cell.length_b   1.000
_cell.length_c   1.000
_cell.angle_alpha   90.00
_cell.angle_beta   90.00
_cell.angle_gamma   90.00
#
_symmetry.space_group_name_H-M   'P 1'
#
loop_
_entity.id
_entity.type
_entity.pdbx_description
1 polymer ?
#
loop_
_entity_poly.entity_id
_entity_poly.type
_entity_poly.pdbx_seq_one_letter_code
_entity_poly.pdbx_strand_id
1 'polypeptide(L)'
;MIASFRPTALPRAIRSYVCHAPGTFIWLGLLFGTSVIMHQLTPDILEHVLQRRSTNIHNLLISPGRVLLTSALWLDGGGWPLYFVVFNIFHVPAERWLGTRRWLTVMGIAHIGATYLSEGVLALAIHTDAAPRSAVNTLDVGVSYALAGVAAVLTYRVPWRPLRYVYAAGVLFFYTAPLFDNLTFTDIGHLAAALLGLACYPLTRSRNSPQAATPNTS
;
A
#
# COMPACT_ATOMS: atom_id res chain seq x y z
N MET A 1 -4.32 -44.62 -10.56
CA MET A 1 -3.04 -44.17 -10.00
C MET A 1 -3.34 -42.94 -9.11
N ILE A 2 -3.53 -43.15 -7.81
CA ILE A 2 -3.92 -42.09 -6.86
C ILE A 2 -2.65 -41.37 -6.44
N ALA A 3 -2.54 -40.08 -6.76
CA ALA A 3 -1.41 -39.25 -6.37
C ALA A 3 -1.34 -39.20 -4.84
N SER A 4 -0.30 -39.80 -4.26
CA SER A 4 -0.04 -39.72 -2.82
C SER A 4 0.38 -38.29 -2.48
N PHE A 5 -0.52 -37.54 -1.86
CA PHE A 5 -0.16 -36.29 -1.19
C PHE A 5 0.80 -36.63 -0.04
N ARG A 6 2.10 -36.40 -0.26
CA ARG A 6 3.10 -36.53 0.81
C ARG A 6 2.88 -35.42 1.84
N PRO A 7 2.60 -35.73 3.12
CA PRO A 7 2.28 -34.73 4.15
C PRO A 7 3.44 -33.74 4.43
N THR A 8 4.67 -34.07 4.03
CA THR A 8 5.83 -33.16 4.13
C THR A 8 5.96 -32.18 2.94
N ALA A 9 5.14 -32.31 1.90
CA ALA A 9 5.16 -31.41 0.74
C ALA A 9 4.49 -30.06 1.05
N LEU A 10 3.41 -30.07 1.84
CA LEU A 10 2.65 -28.86 2.17
C LEU A 10 3.47 -27.85 3.00
N PRO A 11 4.16 -28.23 4.09
CA PRO A 11 4.99 -27.29 4.86
C PRO A 11 6.14 -26.70 4.04
N ARG A 12 6.75 -27.49 3.15
CA ARG A 12 7.81 -27.03 2.25
C ARG A 12 7.28 -26.06 1.19
N ALA A 13 6.10 -26.33 0.63
CA ALA A 13 5.46 -25.44 -0.33
C ALA A 13 5.05 -24.11 0.32
N ILE A 14 4.47 -24.13 1.52
CA ILE A 14 4.14 -22.92 2.29
C ILE A 14 5.40 -22.12 2.61
N ARG A 15 6.44 -22.77 3.16
CA ARG A 15 7.71 -22.11 3.46
C ARG A 15 8.31 -21.49 2.22
N SER A 16 8.35 -22.22 1.11
CA SER A 16 8.83 -21.69 -0.17
C SER A 16 8.02 -20.46 -0.58
N TYR A 17 6.69 -20.54 -0.59
CA TYR A 17 5.83 -19.42 -0.96
C TYR A 17 6.10 -18.16 -0.12
N VAL A 18 6.24 -18.32 1.20
CA VAL A 18 6.55 -17.21 2.13
C VAL A 18 7.95 -16.65 1.89
N CYS A 19 8.96 -17.50 1.73
CA CYS A 19 10.35 -17.08 1.52
C CYS A 19 10.57 -16.32 0.20
N HIS A 20 9.69 -16.47 -0.79
CA HIS A 20 9.78 -15.74 -2.05
C HIS A 20 9.13 -14.34 -2.00
N ALA A 21 8.45 -13.97 -0.92
CA ALA A 21 7.89 -12.63 -0.70
C ALA A 21 8.05 -12.19 0.77
N PRO A 22 9.28 -12.17 1.30
CA PRO A 22 9.53 -12.02 2.73
C PRO A 22 9.03 -10.67 3.27
N GLY A 23 9.16 -9.59 2.49
CA GLY A 23 8.71 -8.25 2.90
C GLY A 23 7.21 -8.18 3.10
N THR A 24 6.43 -8.78 2.19
CA THR A 24 4.96 -8.83 2.29
C THR A 24 4.52 -9.58 3.53
N PHE A 25 5.12 -10.74 3.83
CA PHE A 25 4.75 -11.54 5.00
C PHE A 25 5.21 -10.93 6.33
N ILE A 26 6.39 -10.29 6.37
CA ILE A 26 6.82 -9.50 7.52
C ILE A 26 5.82 -8.38 7.78
N TRP A 27 5.43 -7.65 6.74
CA TRP A 27 4.46 -6.57 6.86
C TRP A 27 3.09 -7.08 7.35
N LEU A 28 2.58 -8.17 6.78
CA LEU A 28 1.34 -8.81 7.23
C LEU A 28 1.43 -9.28 8.70
N GLY A 29 2.60 -9.74 9.14
CA GLY A 29 2.85 -10.09 10.55
C GLY A 29 2.82 -8.87 11.48
N LEU A 30 3.40 -7.75 11.05
CA LEU A 30 3.31 -6.48 11.78
C LEU A 30 1.86 -5.97 11.87
N LEU A 31 1.11 -6.04 10.76
CA LEU A 31 -0.32 -5.71 10.74
C LEU A 31 -1.15 -6.65 11.63
N PHE A 32 -0.79 -7.94 11.71
CA PHE A 32 -1.44 -8.88 12.61
C PHE A 32 -1.20 -8.49 14.08
N GLY A 33 0.07 -8.28 14.44
CA GLY A 33 0.46 -7.93 15.81
C GLY A 33 -0.20 -6.65 16.28
N THR A 34 -0.22 -5.61 15.44
CA THR A 34 -0.91 -4.35 15.74
C THR A 34 -2.42 -4.55 15.87
N SER A 35 -3.06 -5.31 14.97
CA SER A 35 -4.49 -5.62 15.07
C SER A 35 -4.84 -6.35 16.37
N VAL A 36 -4.03 -7.34 16.77
CA VAL A 36 -4.22 -8.10 18.01
C VAL A 36 -4.06 -7.21 19.25
N ILE A 37 -3.05 -6.34 19.27
CA ILE A 37 -2.85 -5.39 20.38
C ILE A 37 -4.06 -4.45 20.48
N MET A 38 -4.58 -3.95 19.36
CA MET A 38 -5.75 -3.07 19.36
C MET A 38 -7.02 -3.76 19.85
N HIS A 39 -7.24 -5.02 19.45
CA HIS A 39 -8.37 -5.80 19.96
C HIS A 39 -8.29 -6.13 21.46
N GLN A 40 -7.11 -6.05 22.06
CA GLN A 40 -6.92 -6.27 23.50
C GLN A 40 -6.97 -4.98 24.34
N LEU A 41 -6.99 -3.81 23.72
CA LEU A 41 -7.07 -2.52 24.43
C LEU A 41 -8.53 -2.20 24.83
N THR A 42 -8.72 -1.83 26.09
CA THR A 42 -10.02 -1.40 26.64
C THR A 42 -10.53 -0.14 25.91
N PRO A 43 -11.85 0.02 25.68
CA PRO A 43 -12.42 1.15 24.93
C PRO A 43 -11.93 2.54 25.38
N ASP A 44 -11.73 2.73 26.69
CA ASP A 44 -11.27 4.00 27.26
C ASP A 44 -9.82 4.37 26.88
N ILE A 45 -8.97 3.34 26.69
CA ILE A 45 -7.59 3.51 26.21
C ILE A 45 -7.59 3.67 24.69
N LEU A 46 -8.47 2.96 23.99
CA LEU A 46 -8.64 3.09 22.55
C LEU A 46 -9.04 4.52 22.15
N GLU A 47 -9.95 5.15 22.88
CA GLU A 47 -10.37 6.53 22.61
C GLU A 47 -9.23 7.55 22.89
N HIS A 48 -8.47 7.36 23.97
CA HIS A 48 -7.27 8.17 24.27
C HIS A 48 -6.12 7.95 23.29
N VAL A 49 -5.97 6.73 22.75
CA VAL A 49 -4.97 6.39 21.74
C VAL A 49 -5.39 6.93 20.37
N LEU A 50 -6.68 6.86 20.01
CA LEU A 50 -7.25 7.41 18.78
C LEU A 50 -7.18 8.95 18.78
N GLN A 51 -7.55 9.62 19.88
CA GLN A 51 -7.48 11.09 19.99
C GLN A 51 -6.05 11.65 19.95
N ARG A 52 -5.04 10.91 20.42
CA ARG A 52 -3.63 11.33 20.36
C ARG A 52 -2.93 10.97 19.04
N ARG A 53 -3.57 10.21 18.16
CA ARG A 53 -2.94 9.64 16.96
C ARG A 53 -3.62 9.97 15.65
N SER A 54 -4.72 10.74 15.63
CA SER A 54 -5.17 11.31 14.37
C SER A 54 -3.98 11.99 13.71
N THR A 55 -3.83 11.71 12.42
CA THR A 55 -2.84 12.23 11.47
C THR A 55 -3.06 13.73 11.29
N ASN A 56 -3.25 14.46 12.39
CA ASN A 56 -3.53 15.85 12.43
C ASN A 56 -2.36 16.56 11.76
N ILE A 57 -2.65 17.49 10.83
CA ILE A 57 -1.66 18.35 10.17
C ILE A 57 -0.61 18.86 11.18
N HIS A 58 -1.03 19.13 12.42
CA HIS A 58 -0.15 19.48 13.54
C HIS A 58 0.88 18.39 13.92
N ASN A 59 0.46 17.12 14.04
CA ASN A 59 1.34 15.99 14.35
C ASN A 59 2.26 15.61 13.18
N LEU A 60 1.77 15.75 11.93
CA LEU A 60 2.58 15.59 10.71
C LEU A 60 3.72 16.61 10.65
N LEU A 61 3.48 17.84 11.10
CA LEU A 61 4.50 18.89 11.16
C LEU A 61 5.52 18.70 12.30
N ILE A 62 5.11 18.08 13.42
CA ILE A 62 5.98 17.93 14.61
C ILE A 62 6.76 16.61 14.60
N SER A 63 6.18 15.50 14.13
CA SER A 63 6.81 14.17 14.17
C SER A 63 6.41 13.30 12.96
N PRO A 64 6.72 13.75 11.73
CA PRO A 64 6.23 13.13 10.49
C PRO A 64 6.57 11.63 10.38
N GLY A 65 7.82 11.25 10.72
CA GLY A 65 8.26 9.87 10.59
C GLY A 65 7.51 8.88 11.48
N ARG A 66 7.15 9.29 12.71
CA ARG A 66 6.40 8.42 13.64
C ARG A 66 4.96 8.23 13.18
N VAL A 67 4.32 9.32 12.73
CA VAL A 67 2.93 9.33 12.26
C VAL A 67 2.76 8.51 10.98
N LEU A 68 3.67 8.67 10.01
CA LEU A 68 3.66 7.86 8.78
C LEU A 68 3.91 6.38 9.09
N LEU A 69 4.82 6.07 10.01
CA LEU A 69 5.05 4.68 10.39
C LEU A 69 3.84 4.06 11.12
N THR A 70 3.17 4.82 11.99
CA THR A 70 1.98 4.31 12.69
C THR A 70 0.79 4.11 11.77
N SER A 71 0.53 5.04 10.84
CA SER A 71 -0.54 4.93 9.84
C SER A 71 -0.30 3.78 8.86
N ALA A 72 0.95 3.54 8.47
CA ALA A 72 1.35 2.41 7.64
C ALA A 72 1.17 1.05 8.33
N LEU A 73 1.00 1.02 9.66
CA LEU A 73 0.83 -0.21 10.44
C LEU A 73 -0.58 -0.32 11.03
N TRP A 74 -1.54 0.48 10.57
CA TRP A 74 -2.90 0.50 11.08
C TRP A 74 -3.92 0.05 10.03
N LEU A 75 -4.85 -0.80 10.44
CA LEU A 75 -5.97 -1.24 9.60
C LEU A 75 -7.23 -0.48 9.99
N ASP A 76 -7.65 0.46 9.16
CA ASP A 76 -8.90 1.18 9.35
C ASP A 76 -10.05 0.46 8.62
N GLY A 77 -10.65 -0.52 9.30
CA GLY A 77 -11.77 -1.31 8.79
C GLY A 77 -11.38 -2.55 7.96
N GLY A 78 -12.36 -3.42 7.68
CA GLY A 78 -12.19 -4.67 6.88
C GLY A 78 -11.47 -5.83 7.58
N GLY A 79 -10.67 -5.54 8.61
CA GLY A 79 -10.00 -6.53 9.46
C GLY A 79 -8.82 -7.23 8.78
N TRP A 80 -7.93 -7.81 9.59
CA TRP A 80 -6.72 -8.49 9.11
C TRP A 80 -6.96 -9.57 8.02
N PRO A 81 -8.01 -10.41 8.09
CA PRO A 81 -8.23 -11.45 7.07
C PRO A 81 -8.43 -10.90 5.65
N LEU A 82 -9.13 -9.76 5.51
CA LEU A 82 -9.31 -9.12 4.21
C LEU A 82 -7.97 -8.65 3.65
N TYR A 83 -7.19 -7.95 4.46
CA TYR A 83 -5.86 -7.47 4.07
C TYR A 83 -4.91 -8.63 3.75
N PHE A 84 -5.00 -9.75 4.47
CA PHE A 84 -4.24 -10.96 4.14
C PHE A 84 -4.55 -11.45 2.73
N VAL A 85 -5.83 -11.56 2.36
CA VAL A 85 -6.23 -12.00 1.01
C VAL A 85 -5.74 -11.02 -0.04
N VAL A 86 -5.99 -9.73 0.14
CA VAL A 86 -5.68 -8.70 -0.84
C VAL A 86 -4.17 -8.51 -1.02
N PHE A 87 -3.37 -8.60 0.06
CA PHE A 87 -1.91 -8.58 -0.04
C PHE A 87 -1.36 -9.80 -0.78
N ASN A 88 -1.99 -10.98 -0.63
CA ASN A 88 -1.61 -12.14 -1.42
C ASN A 88 -1.91 -11.96 -2.92
N ILE A 89 -2.99 -11.26 -3.26
CA ILE A 89 -3.37 -10.98 -4.66
C ILE A 89 -2.46 -9.93 -5.31
N PHE A 90 -2.07 -8.88 -4.60
CA PHE A 90 -1.33 -7.75 -5.18
C PHE A 90 0.12 -7.64 -4.69
N HIS A 91 0.37 -7.65 -3.38
CA HIS A 91 1.72 -7.42 -2.85
C HIS A 91 2.67 -8.58 -3.08
N VAL A 92 2.22 -9.83 -2.88
CA VAL A 92 3.06 -11.02 -3.14
C VAL A 92 3.56 -11.08 -4.58
N PRO A 93 2.72 -10.95 -5.63
CA PRO A 93 3.24 -10.89 -6.99
C PRO A 93 4.08 -9.63 -7.24
N ALA A 94 3.69 -8.46 -6.73
CA ALA A 94 4.49 -7.25 -6.93
C ALA A 94 5.91 -7.40 -6.36
N GLU A 95 6.04 -7.89 -5.12
CA GLU A 95 7.33 -8.14 -4.47
C GLU A 95 8.16 -9.17 -5.23
N ARG A 96 7.55 -10.29 -5.65
CA ARG A 96 8.27 -11.33 -6.40
C ARG A 96 8.82 -10.83 -7.73
N TRP A 97 8.14 -9.88 -8.35
CA TRP A 97 8.54 -9.34 -9.65
C TRP A 97 9.50 -8.16 -9.54
N LEU A 98 9.26 -7.22 -8.63
CA LEU A 98 10.10 -6.04 -8.44
C LEU A 98 11.32 -6.32 -7.55
N GLY A 99 11.26 -7.36 -6.71
CA GLY A 99 12.12 -7.55 -5.57
C GLY A 99 11.71 -6.66 -4.38
N THR A 100 12.01 -7.11 -3.17
CA THR A 100 11.60 -6.47 -1.91
C THR A 100 11.96 -4.99 -1.82
N ARG A 101 13.17 -4.61 -2.26
CA ARG A 101 13.62 -3.20 -2.18
C ARG A 101 12.74 -2.28 -3.02
N ARG A 102 12.51 -2.61 -4.29
CA ARG A 102 11.72 -1.78 -5.20
C ARG A 102 10.24 -1.79 -4.81
N TRP A 103 9.73 -2.93 -4.36
CA TRP A 103 8.38 -3.04 -3.79
C TRP A 103 8.19 -2.12 -2.59
N LEU A 104 9.12 -2.12 -1.62
CA LEU A 104 9.11 -1.21 -0.48
C LEU A 104 9.18 0.26 -0.92
N THR A 105 9.99 0.59 -1.95
CA THR A 105 10.06 1.95 -2.49
C THR A 105 8.71 2.39 -3.07
N VAL A 106 8.04 1.55 -3.87
CA VAL A 106 6.70 1.86 -4.40
C VAL A 106 5.70 2.07 -3.25
N MET A 107 5.72 1.16 -2.28
CA MET A 107 4.85 1.21 -1.11
C MET A 107 5.05 2.51 -0.32
N GLY A 108 6.30 2.90 -0.09
CA GLY A 108 6.65 4.15 0.61
C GLY A 108 6.26 5.40 -0.18
N ILE A 109 6.54 5.46 -1.49
CA ILE A 109 6.16 6.59 -2.34
C ILE A 109 4.64 6.76 -2.34
N ALA A 110 3.90 5.68 -2.55
CA ALA A 110 2.44 5.71 -2.61
C ALA A 110 1.85 6.12 -1.26
N HIS A 111 2.28 5.50 -0.16
CA HIS A 111 1.81 5.81 1.18
C HIS A 111 2.11 7.26 1.57
N ILE A 112 3.38 7.65 1.57
CA ILE A 112 3.82 8.97 2.04
C ILE A 112 3.27 10.08 1.13
N GLY A 113 3.37 9.89 -0.19
CA GLY A 113 2.91 10.89 -1.16
C GLY A 113 1.40 11.08 -1.11
N ALA A 114 0.62 10.00 -1.01
CA ALA A 114 -0.83 10.10 -0.87
C ALA A 114 -1.23 10.78 0.44
N THR A 115 -0.58 10.46 1.56
CA THR A 115 -0.84 11.13 2.84
C THR A 115 -0.59 12.63 2.73
N TYR A 116 0.56 13.07 2.20
CA TYR A 116 0.81 14.51 2.06
C TYR A 116 -0.17 15.20 1.11
N LEU A 117 -0.58 14.54 0.02
CA LEU A 117 -1.53 15.10 -0.92
C LEU A 117 -2.93 15.21 -0.31
N SER A 118 -3.43 14.16 0.34
CA SER A 118 -4.76 14.18 0.99
C SER A 118 -4.82 15.20 2.13
N GLU A 119 -3.80 15.23 2.98
CA GLU A 119 -3.70 16.16 4.10
C GLU A 119 -3.51 17.61 3.62
N GLY A 120 -2.73 17.83 2.56
CA GLY A 120 -2.56 19.15 1.95
C GLY A 120 -3.87 19.70 1.37
N VAL A 121 -4.66 18.85 0.69
CA VAL A 121 -5.98 19.23 0.18
C VAL A 121 -6.96 19.52 1.32
N LEU A 122 -6.94 18.71 2.39
CA LEU A 122 -7.71 18.96 3.59
C LEU A 122 -7.33 20.30 4.26
N ALA A 123 -6.03 20.56 4.41
CA ALA A 123 -5.52 21.81 4.98
C ALA A 123 -6.00 23.03 4.18
N LEU A 124 -5.96 22.95 2.84
CA LEU A 124 -6.45 24.00 1.96
C LEU A 124 -7.96 24.20 2.11
N ALA A 125 -8.74 23.11 2.12
CA ALA A 125 -10.19 23.17 2.29
C ALA A 125 -10.61 23.79 3.62
N ILE A 126 -9.87 23.50 4.71
CA ILE A 126 -10.08 24.14 6.01
C ILE A 126 -9.73 25.63 5.95
N HIS A 127 -8.62 25.98 5.29
CA HIS A 127 -8.22 27.38 5.15
C HIS A 127 -9.22 28.20 4.34
N THR A 128 -9.91 27.61 3.37
CA THR A 128 -10.94 28.27 2.56
C THR A 128 -12.35 28.15 3.15
N ASP A 129 -12.50 27.72 4.41
CA ASP A 129 -13.78 27.44 5.09
C ASP A 129 -14.71 26.47 4.32
N ALA A 130 -14.15 25.66 3.43
CA ALA A 130 -14.85 24.65 2.65
C ALA A 130 -15.02 23.32 3.42
N ALA A 131 -14.30 23.14 4.53
CA ALA A 131 -14.41 21.96 5.39
C ALA A 131 -14.31 22.32 6.88
N PRO A 132 -15.09 21.68 7.77
CA PRO A 132 -14.98 21.89 9.21
C PRO A 132 -13.66 21.33 9.76
N ARG A 133 -13.08 22.01 10.76
CA ARG A 133 -11.83 21.61 11.41
C ARG A 133 -11.87 20.21 12.04
N SER A 134 -13.05 19.66 12.31
CA SER A 134 -13.23 18.31 12.83
C SER A 134 -12.88 17.20 11.83
N ALA A 135 -12.83 17.50 10.52
CA ALA A 135 -12.46 16.55 9.46
C ALA A 135 -11.01 16.04 9.56
N VAL A 136 -10.18 16.69 10.38
CA VAL A 136 -8.79 16.31 10.66
C VAL A 136 -8.69 15.03 11.51
N ASN A 137 -9.74 14.67 12.26
CA ASN A 137 -9.71 13.51 13.15
C ASN A 137 -10.15 12.19 12.49
N THR A 138 -10.66 12.25 11.26
CA THR A 138 -11.20 11.10 10.52
C THR A 138 -10.24 10.49 9.51
N LEU A 139 -9.05 11.09 9.30
CA LEU A 139 -8.11 10.62 8.29
C LEU A 139 -7.00 9.76 8.90
N ASP A 140 -7.13 8.43 8.80
CA ASP A 140 -5.96 7.55 8.90
C ASP A 140 -6.16 6.21 8.15
N VAL A 141 -5.73 6.16 6.88
CA VAL A 141 -5.80 4.94 6.03
C VAL A 141 -4.47 4.65 5.35
N GLY A 142 -3.37 4.65 6.13
CA GLY A 142 -2.03 4.51 5.59
C GLY A 142 -1.78 3.22 4.79
N VAL A 143 -2.33 2.09 5.24
CA VAL A 143 -2.14 0.77 4.59
C VAL A 143 -2.87 0.69 3.25
N SER A 144 -4.03 1.32 3.10
CA SER A 144 -4.80 1.25 1.86
C SER A 144 -4.17 2.07 0.73
N TYR A 145 -3.46 3.16 1.04
CA TYR A 145 -2.69 3.93 0.06
C TYR A 145 -1.51 3.12 -0.49
N ALA A 146 -0.76 2.46 0.40
CA ALA A 146 0.28 1.51 0.01
C ALA A 146 -0.27 0.42 -0.92
N LEU A 147 -1.44 -0.13 -0.57
CA LEU A 147 -2.14 -1.11 -1.39
C LEU A 147 -2.53 -0.56 -2.76
N ALA A 148 -3.13 0.63 -2.83
CA ALA A 148 -3.55 1.26 -4.07
C ALA A 148 -2.37 1.51 -5.02
N GLY A 149 -1.26 2.02 -4.51
CA GLY A 149 -0.05 2.24 -5.33
C GLY A 149 0.57 0.94 -5.83
N VAL A 150 0.61 -0.11 -5.01
CA VAL A 150 1.15 -1.41 -5.41
C VAL A 150 0.23 -2.12 -6.41
N ALA A 151 -1.09 -2.04 -6.24
CA ALA A 151 -2.05 -2.51 -7.24
C ALA A 151 -1.85 -1.76 -8.57
N ALA A 152 -1.67 -0.45 -8.53
CA ALA A 152 -1.48 0.34 -9.73
C ALA A 152 -0.17 0.01 -10.46
N VAL A 153 0.97 -0.16 -9.77
CA VAL A 153 2.26 -0.49 -10.41
C VAL A 153 2.25 -1.87 -11.09
N LEU A 154 1.40 -2.80 -10.63
CA LEU A 154 1.23 -4.12 -11.26
C LEU A 154 0.71 -4.04 -12.69
N THR A 155 0.14 -2.91 -13.10
CA THR A 155 -0.17 -2.59 -14.50
C THR A 155 1.00 -2.93 -15.43
N TYR A 156 2.23 -2.62 -15.01
CA TYR A 156 3.43 -2.84 -15.82
C TYR A 156 3.90 -4.30 -15.85
N ARG A 157 3.37 -5.16 -14.98
CA ARG A 157 3.62 -6.61 -14.99
C ARG A 157 2.75 -7.34 -16.00
N VAL A 158 1.59 -6.78 -16.37
CA VAL A 158 0.65 -7.43 -17.30
C VAL A 158 1.31 -7.59 -18.68
N PRO A 159 1.52 -8.83 -19.16
CA PRO A 159 2.36 -9.09 -20.32
C PRO A 159 1.70 -8.67 -21.65
N TRP A 160 0.36 -8.75 -21.72
CA TRP A 160 -0.39 -8.42 -22.92
C TRP A 160 -0.83 -6.95 -22.91
N ARG A 161 -0.39 -6.18 -23.92
CA ARG A 161 -0.56 -4.71 -23.97
C ARG A 161 -2.02 -4.23 -23.83
N PRO A 162 -3.01 -4.82 -24.49
CA PRO A 162 -4.41 -4.37 -24.35
C PRO A 162 -4.94 -4.60 -22.93
N LEU A 163 -4.70 -5.77 -22.35
CA LEU A 163 -5.14 -6.08 -20.98
C LEU A 163 -4.42 -5.21 -19.94
N ARG A 164 -3.19 -4.76 -20.21
CA ARG A 164 -2.52 -3.77 -19.37
C ARG A 164 -3.33 -2.47 -19.27
N TYR A 165 -3.86 -1.96 -20.39
CA TYR A 165 -4.69 -0.75 -20.36
C TYR A 165 -6.04 -1.00 -19.70
N VAL A 166 -6.67 -2.16 -19.94
CA VAL A 166 -7.91 -2.55 -19.26
C VAL A 166 -7.70 -2.65 -17.75
N TYR A 167 -6.60 -3.25 -17.30
CA TYR A 167 -6.26 -3.33 -15.90
C TYR A 167 -6.00 -1.96 -15.29
N ALA A 168 -5.21 -1.11 -15.96
CA ALA A 168 -4.96 0.26 -15.51
C ALA A 168 -6.26 1.07 -15.38
N ALA A 169 -7.13 0.98 -16.39
CA ALA A 169 -8.43 1.62 -16.38
C ALA A 169 -9.32 1.09 -15.26
N GLY A 170 -9.31 -0.22 -15.01
CA GLY A 170 -10.05 -0.84 -13.90
C GLY A 170 -9.57 -0.37 -12.53
N VAL A 171 -8.26 -0.28 -12.31
CA VAL A 171 -7.67 0.24 -11.07
C VAL A 171 -8.02 1.71 -10.88
N LEU A 172 -7.86 2.54 -11.91
CA LEU A 172 -8.22 3.95 -11.84
C LEU A 172 -9.72 4.12 -11.61
N PHE A 173 -10.56 3.40 -12.33
CA PHE A 173 -12.01 3.43 -12.14
C PHE A 173 -12.39 3.07 -10.70
N PHE A 174 -11.81 2.00 -10.14
CA PHE A 174 -12.08 1.58 -8.76
C PHE A 174 -11.75 2.69 -7.74
N TYR A 175 -10.63 3.40 -7.91
CA TYR A 175 -10.23 4.48 -6.99
C TYR A 175 -10.81 5.86 -7.32
N THR A 176 -11.39 6.02 -8.51
CA THR A 176 -12.05 7.28 -8.92
C THR A 176 -13.56 7.23 -8.69
N ALA A 177 -14.18 6.06 -8.76
CA ALA A 177 -15.63 5.90 -8.59
C ALA A 177 -16.17 6.50 -7.27
N PRO A 178 -15.52 6.32 -6.10
CA PRO A 178 -15.97 6.93 -4.85
C PRO A 178 -16.03 8.47 -4.87
N LEU A 179 -15.24 9.12 -5.73
CA LEU A 179 -15.21 10.58 -5.85
C LEU A 179 -16.53 11.17 -6.34
N PHE A 180 -17.39 10.37 -6.97
CA PHE A 180 -18.66 10.82 -7.54
C PHE A 180 -19.88 10.64 -6.62
N ASP A 181 -19.75 9.87 -5.54
CA ASP A 181 -20.85 9.64 -4.60
C ASP A 181 -20.79 10.62 -3.42
N ASN A 182 -19.68 10.65 -2.69
CA ASN A 182 -19.41 11.61 -1.61
C ASN A 182 -17.90 11.82 -1.50
N LEU A 183 -17.38 12.89 -2.10
CA LEU A 183 -15.95 13.18 -2.14
C LEU A 183 -15.37 13.28 -0.72
N THR A 184 -14.53 12.30 -0.35
CA THR A 184 -13.72 12.37 0.87
C THR A 184 -12.25 12.65 0.53
N PHE A 185 -11.51 13.24 1.47
CA PHE A 185 -10.06 13.43 1.34
C PHE A 185 -9.30 12.10 1.24
N THR A 186 -9.88 11.03 1.81
CA THR A 186 -9.38 9.66 1.69
C THR A 186 -9.46 9.15 0.26
N ASP A 187 -10.52 9.48 -0.48
CA ASP A 187 -10.67 9.09 -1.89
C ASP A 187 -9.62 9.81 -2.77
N ILE A 188 -9.34 11.08 -2.46
CA ILE A 188 -8.24 11.84 -3.09
C ILE A 188 -6.90 11.16 -2.80
N GLY A 189 -6.67 10.72 -1.56
CA GLY A 189 -5.49 9.96 -1.18
C GLY A 189 -5.35 8.65 -1.96
N HIS A 190 -6.43 7.87 -2.11
CA HIS A 190 -6.42 6.63 -2.89
C HIS A 190 -6.10 6.87 -4.37
N LEU A 191 -6.74 7.88 -5.00
CA LEU A 191 -6.45 8.24 -6.37
C LEU A 191 -4.99 8.69 -6.53
N ALA A 192 -4.51 9.55 -5.64
CA ALA A 192 -3.12 10.00 -5.62
C ALA A 192 -2.15 8.82 -5.47
N ALA A 193 -2.42 7.88 -4.57
CA ALA A 193 -1.63 6.67 -4.36
C ALA A 193 -1.57 5.81 -5.65
N ALA A 194 -2.70 5.61 -6.32
CA ALA A 194 -2.75 4.88 -7.59
C ALA A 194 -1.92 5.57 -8.68
N LEU A 195 -2.04 6.90 -8.82
CA LEU A 195 -1.26 7.69 -9.77
C LEU A 195 0.24 7.65 -9.46
N LEU A 196 0.62 7.74 -8.19
CA LEU A 196 2.02 7.59 -7.75
C LEU A 196 2.56 6.18 -8.03
N GLY A 197 1.74 5.16 -7.83
CA GLY A 197 2.06 3.77 -8.21
C GLY A 197 2.31 3.61 -9.71
N LEU A 198 1.50 4.24 -10.57
CA LEU A 198 1.76 4.31 -12.01
C LEU A 198 3.04 5.11 -12.30
N ALA A 199 3.25 6.24 -11.65
CA ALA A 199 4.45 7.06 -11.82
C ALA A 199 5.75 6.31 -11.44
N CYS A 200 5.66 5.23 -10.64
CA CYS A 200 6.78 4.35 -10.33
C CYS A 200 7.24 3.44 -11.49
N TYR A 201 6.76 3.64 -12.72
CA TYR A 201 7.23 2.97 -13.92
C TYR A 201 8.78 2.85 -14.06
N PRO A 202 9.61 3.86 -13.71
CA PRO A 202 11.06 3.71 -13.75
C PRO A 202 11.59 2.57 -12.87
N LEU A 203 10.94 2.26 -11.75
CA LEU A 203 11.30 1.16 -10.85
C LEU A 203 10.99 -0.22 -11.47
N THR A 204 10.13 -0.27 -12.49
CA THR A 204 9.75 -1.54 -13.14
C THR A 204 10.71 -1.92 -14.26
N ARG A 205 11.58 -1.00 -14.69
CA ARG A 205 12.59 -1.26 -15.72
C ARG A 205 13.80 -1.93 -15.08
N SER A 206 14.13 -3.14 -15.50
CA SER A 206 15.40 -3.75 -15.12
C SER A 206 16.54 -2.93 -15.74
N ARG A 207 17.49 -2.45 -14.93
CA ARG A 207 18.76 -1.91 -15.44
C ARG A 207 19.55 -3.09 -16.00
N ASN A 208 19.26 -3.46 -17.25
CA ASN A 208 20.23 -4.18 -18.05
C ASN A 208 21.32 -3.15 -18.35
N SER A 209 22.39 -3.15 -17.57
CA SER A 209 23.61 -2.43 -17.94
C SER A 209 24.00 -2.92 -19.34
N PRO A 210 24.20 -2.01 -20.33
CA PRO A 210 24.84 -2.40 -21.57
C PRO A 210 26.21 -2.96 -21.22
N GLN A 211 26.41 -4.25 -21.40
CA GLN A 211 27.72 -4.85 -21.41
C GLN A 211 28.47 -4.13 -22.53
N ALA A 212 29.40 -3.25 -22.14
CA ALA A 212 30.29 -2.57 -23.07
C ALA A 212 30.91 -3.65 -23.96
N ALA A 213 30.70 -3.50 -25.26
CA ALA A 213 31.22 -4.37 -26.28
C ALA A 213 32.71 -4.63 -26.00
N THR A 214 33.07 -5.89 -25.80
CA THR A 214 34.44 -6.34 -26.06
C THR A 214 34.53 -6.50 -27.57
N PRO A 215 35.29 -5.65 -28.31
CA PRO A 215 35.59 -5.94 -29.69
C PRO A 215 36.52 -7.15 -29.70
N ASN A 216 36.19 -8.13 -30.53
CA ASN A 216 36.98 -9.33 -30.77
C ASN A 216 38.44 -8.96 -31.08
N THR A 217 39.36 -9.65 -30.41
CA THR A 217 40.75 -9.80 -30.83
C THR A 217 40.80 -10.48 -32.19
N SER A 218 41.45 -9.82 -33.15
CA SER A 218 42.05 -10.43 -34.34
C SER A 218 43.54 -10.18 -34.30
#